data_AF-A0A2V9RC24-F1
#
_entry.id   AF-A0A2V9RC24-F1
#
_cell.length_a   1.000
_cell.length_b   1.000
_cell.length_c   1.000
_cell.angle_alpha   90.00
_cell.angle_beta   90.00
_cell.angle_gamma   90.00
#
_symmetry.space_group_name_H-M   'P 1'
#
loop_
_entity.id
_entity.type
_entity.pdbx_description
1 polymer ?
#
loop_
_entity_poly.entity_id
_entity_poly.type
_entity_poly.pdbx_seq_one_letter_code
_entity_poly.pdbx_strand_id
1 'polypeptide(L)'
;MTPESLVRTLEEFLASARDAQVIEDGAVVFDFADAKYSVSGEYNKCLLHFWSAERNVVRRVLDAQIKNDVLRFLVQRLGQNKPTKIEICRQRDGRTASAKHQHRLTYARTLKIIIGRHFSEYTITDLRTSMDLERSFGPIYTRGLIKRGQSAFALIGINHEESQASVDAILSFAILWLDLCRHVQAARCVVEGVKIFVPPGGSSLVRERMACLSQAAAKWELYELNQREHSAVRVDLADRGNLATRLVQFTQPQAAYERFSSAVACIRELMPECEVVALSPAELGFRRFGLEFARARLEYEYGSLRATAQIVFGLGAAEQKLTEKNRSEFARLVQSIGEVRHPEGPRDHILWRMHPERWLESLVVRNLHPLDQQLAAGSPV
;
A
#
# COMPACT_ATOMS: atom_id res chain seq x y z
N MET A 1 -2.70 -33.05 36.09
CA MET A 1 -3.38 -32.02 35.27
C MET A 1 -4.88 -32.21 35.36
N THR A 2 -5.65 -31.17 35.72
CA THR A 2 -7.12 -31.23 35.68
C THR A 2 -7.66 -30.63 34.37
N PRO A 3 -8.84 -31.04 33.89
CA PRO A 3 -9.47 -30.45 32.72
C PRO A 3 -9.64 -28.94 32.81
N GLU A 4 -10.09 -28.43 33.97
CA GLU A 4 -10.37 -27.01 34.20
C GLU A 4 -9.09 -26.17 34.11
N SER A 5 -7.99 -26.67 34.68
CA SER A 5 -6.70 -25.99 34.59
C SER A 5 -6.18 -25.97 33.15
N LEU A 6 -6.43 -27.03 32.37
CA LEU A 6 -5.98 -27.10 30.98
C LEU A 6 -6.77 -26.15 30.08
N VAL A 7 -8.10 -26.09 30.27
CA VAL A 7 -8.97 -25.15 29.56
C VAL A 7 -8.48 -23.72 29.78
N ARG A 8 -8.29 -23.32 31.04
CA ARG A 8 -7.80 -21.97 31.36
C ARG A 8 -6.45 -21.67 30.70
N THR A 9 -5.48 -22.58 30.78
CA THR A 9 -4.17 -22.40 30.14
C THR A 9 -4.28 -22.27 28.62
N LEU A 10 -5.12 -23.08 27.97
CA LEU A 10 -5.34 -23.00 26.53
C LEU A 10 -6.03 -21.70 26.12
N GLU A 11 -7.07 -21.29 26.84
CA GLU A 11 -7.80 -20.05 26.58
C GLU A 11 -6.89 -18.83 26.76
N GLU A 12 -6.16 -18.74 27.87
CA GLU A 12 -5.19 -17.66 28.12
C GLU A 12 -4.08 -17.63 27.05
N PHE A 13 -3.59 -18.81 26.63
CA PHE A 13 -2.53 -18.89 25.64
C PHE A 13 -2.99 -18.50 24.24
N LEU A 14 -4.18 -18.95 23.83
CA LEU A 14 -4.77 -18.75 22.50
C LEU A 14 -5.50 -17.41 22.34
N ALA A 15 -5.88 -16.74 23.44
CA ALA A 15 -6.49 -15.41 23.41
C ALA A 15 -5.65 -14.38 22.63
N SER A 16 -4.33 -14.55 22.62
CA SER A 16 -3.37 -13.69 21.91
C SER A 16 -2.81 -14.30 20.63
N ALA A 17 -3.29 -15.48 20.19
CA ALA A 17 -2.67 -16.27 19.14
C ALA A 17 -3.69 -17.03 18.26
N ARG A 18 -4.44 -16.27 17.44
CA ARG A 18 -5.46 -16.82 16.52
C ARG A 18 -4.89 -17.73 15.43
N ASP A 19 -3.63 -17.53 15.05
CA ASP A 19 -2.92 -18.29 14.01
C ASP A 19 -1.95 -19.33 14.60
N ALA A 20 -2.24 -19.83 15.81
CA ALA A 20 -1.38 -20.79 16.45
C ALA A 20 -1.34 -22.13 15.68
N GLN A 21 -0.22 -22.84 15.75
CA GLN A 21 -0.03 -24.14 15.11
C GLN A 21 0.26 -25.22 16.15
N VAL A 22 -0.32 -26.40 15.93
CA VAL A 22 -0.10 -27.59 16.75
C VAL A 22 0.95 -28.47 16.05
N ILE A 23 2.06 -28.71 16.72
CA ILE A 23 3.20 -29.49 16.23
C ILE A 23 3.32 -30.76 17.08
N GLU A 24 3.41 -31.92 16.43
CA GLU A 24 3.67 -33.22 17.06
C GLU A 24 4.81 -33.90 16.31
N ASP A 25 5.81 -34.43 17.02
CA ASP A 25 7.01 -35.06 16.43
C ASP A 25 7.72 -34.20 15.38
N GLY A 26 7.66 -32.86 15.52
CA GLY A 26 8.29 -31.90 14.61
C GLY A 26 7.51 -31.59 13.33
N ALA A 27 6.32 -32.17 13.13
CA ALA A 27 5.43 -31.87 12.02
C ALA A 27 4.22 -31.04 12.48
N VAL A 28 3.78 -30.08 11.67
CA VAL A 28 2.53 -29.36 11.89
C VAL A 28 1.37 -30.31 11.64
N VAL A 29 0.55 -30.54 12.67
CA VAL A 29 -0.60 -31.46 12.62
C VAL A 29 -1.92 -30.71 12.48
N PHE A 30 -2.02 -29.51 13.07
CA PHE A 30 -3.19 -28.63 12.96
C PHE A 30 -2.77 -27.15 12.89
N ASP A 31 -3.58 -26.35 12.20
CA ASP A 31 -3.54 -24.89 12.21
C ASP A 31 -4.86 -24.37 12.79
N PHE A 32 -4.82 -23.53 13.83
CA PHE A 32 -6.01 -23.00 14.48
C PHE A 32 -6.81 -22.01 13.62
N ALA A 33 -6.32 -21.64 12.43
CA ALA A 33 -7.15 -20.98 11.42
C ALA A 33 -8.38 -21.83 11.03
N ASP A 34 -8.22 -23.16 10.94
CA ASP A 34 -9.26 -24.08 10.46
C ASP A 34 -9.56 -25.23 11.44
N ALA A 35 -8.70 -25.45 12.42
CA ALA A 35 -8.86 -26.50 13.42
C ALA A 35 -9.59 -26.00 14.67
N LYS A 36 -10.35 -26.90 15.29
CA LYS A 36 -11.04 -26.69 16.57
C LYS A 36 -10.44 -27.61 17.62
N TYR A 37 -10.64 -27.26 18.89
CA TYR A 37 -10.23 -28.08 20.01
C TYR A 37 -11.32 -28.21 21.07
N SER A 38 -11.21 -29.26 21.88
CA SER A 38 -12.01 -29.45 23.08
C SER A 38 -11.15 -30.14 24.15
N VAL A 39 -11.49 -29.87 25.40
CA VAL A 39 -10.89 -30.53 26.56
C VAL A 39 -11.99 -31.25 27.30
N SER A 40 -11.80 -32.53 27.59
CA SER A 40 -12.75 -33.33 28.38
C SER A 40 -12.07 -34.01 29.56
N GLY A 41 -12.84 -34.19 30.63
CA GLY A 41 -12.45 -34.97 31.80
C GLY A 41 -13.22 -36.28 31.84
N GLU A 42 -12.53 -37.40 31.65
CA GLU A 42 -13.14 -38.74 31.76
C GLU A 42 -12.32 -39.61 32.72
N TYR A 43 -12.97 -40.21 33.73
CA TYR A 43 -12.34 -41.18 34.64
C TYR A 43 -10.99 -40.71 35.23
N ASN A 44 -10.92 -39.46 35.70
CA ASN A 44 -9.72 -38.82 36.24
C ASN A 44 -8.57 -38.65 35.21
N LYS A 45 -8.89 -38.63 33.91
CA LYS A 45 -7.98 -38.33 32.81
C LYS A 45 -8.41 -37.04 32.12
N CYS A 46 -7.43 -36.19 31.81
CA CYS A 46 -7.62 -35.00 31.02
C CYS A 46 -7.32 -35.33 29.54
N LEU A 47 -8.32 -35.19 28.67
CA LEU A 47 -8.22 -35.48 27.25
C LEU A 47 -8.26 -34.16 26.47
N LEU A 48 -7.36 -34.04 25.50
CA LEU A 48 -7.27 -32.94 24.55
C LEU A 48 -7.58 -33.47 23.16
N HIS A 49 -8.59 -32.90 22.53
CA HIS A 49 -9.08 -33.30 21.23
C HIS A 49 -8.90 -32.14 20.24
N PHE A 50 -8.26 -32.42 19.11
CA PHE A 50 -8.12 -31.53 17.96
C PHE A 50 -8.83 -32.12 16.75
N TRP A 51 -9.54 -31.29 15.98
CA TRP A 51 -10.12 -31.73 14.72
C TRP A 51 -10.18 -30.61 13.68
N SER A 52 -10.09 -30.99 12.41
CA SER A 52 -10.36 -30.18 11.22
C SER A 52 -11.25 -30.98 10.25
N ALA A 53 -11.54 -30.44 9.07
CA ALA A 53 -12.26 -31.17 8.03
C ALA A 53 -11.51 -32.45 7.57
N GLU A 54 -10.19 -32.47 7.70
CA GLU A 54 -9.35 -33.54 7.15
C GLU A 54 -8.90 -34.56 8.20
N ARG A 55 -8.80 -34.17 9.47
CA ARG A 55 -8.13 -34.96 10.52
C ARG A 55 -8.77 -34.80 11.90
N ASN A 56 -8.60 -35.82 12.73
CA ASN A 56 -9.03 -35.83 14.12
C ASN A 56 -7.96 -36.52 14.99
N VAL A 57 -7.59 -35.91 16.11
CA VAL A 57 -6.58 -36.39 17.05
C VAL A 57 -7.05 -36.21 18.50
N VAL A 58 -7.03 -37.29 19.28
CA VAL A 58 -7.27 -37.28 20.74
C VAL A 58 -6.00 -37.69 21.48
N ARG A 59 -5.68 -36.96 22.56
CA ARG A 59 -4.46 -37.15 23.36
C ARG A 59 -4.76 -37.00 24.85
N ARG A 60 -4.25 -37.90 25.69
CA ARG A 60 -4.31 -37.73 27.15
C ARG A 60 -3.20 -36.80 27.61
N VAL A 61 -3.54 -35.68 28.25
CA VAL A 61 -2.57 -34.70 28.75
C VAL A 61 -2.09 -35.12 30.13
N LEU A 62 -0.78 -35.34 30.26
CA LEU A 62 -0.12 -35.66 31.52
C LEU A 62 0.36 -34.39 32.22
N ASP A 63 0.95 -33.48 31.43
CA ASP A 63 1.54 -32.23 31.91
C ASP A 63 1.46 -31.13 30.84
N ALA A 64 1.46 -29.87 31.28
CA ALA A 64 1.40 -28.69 30.43
C ALA A 64 2.31 -27.59 30.98
N GLN A 65 3.18 -27.04 30.14
CA GLN A 65 4.12 -25.98 30.50
C GLN A 65 4.26 -24.95 29.38
N ILE A 66 4.37 -23.67 29.73
CA ILE A 66 4.69 -22.61 28.78
C ILE A 66 6.18 -22.31 28.88
N LYS A 67 6.90 -22.38 27.75
CA LYS A 67 8.32 -22.03 27.67
C LYS A 67 8.63 -21.33 26.36
N ASN A 68 9.29 -20.17 26.43
CA ASN A 68 9.67 -19.37 25.25
C ASN A 68 8.48 -19.09 24.30
N ASP A 69 7.32 -18.74 24.87
CA ASP A 69 6.09 -18.46 24.12
C ASP A 69 5.52 -19.66 23.32
N VAL A 70 5.92 -20.87 23.71
CA VAL A 70 5.40 -22.15 23.20
C VAL A 70 4.74 -22.90 24.35
N LEU A 71 3.49 -23.31 24.16
CA LEU A 71 2.77 -24.16 25.10
C LEU A 71 3.07 -25.63 24.77
N ARG A 72 3.74 -26.32 25.69
CA ARG A 72 4.18 -27.70 25.51
C ARG A 72 3.36 -28.63 26.38
N PHE A 73 2.85 -29.68 25.76
CA PHE A 73 2.17 -30.77 26.44
C PHE A 73 3.02 -32.03 26.45
N LEU A 74 3.07 -32.68 27.60
CA LEU A 74 3.43 -34.09 27.66
C LEU A 74 2.14 -34.90 27.50
N VAL A 75 2.01 -35.62 26.40
CA VAL A 75 0.78 -36.33 26.05
C VAL A 75 0.99 -37.83 25.90
N GLN A 76 -0.05 -38.61 26.14
CA GLN A 76 -0.07 -40.04 25.89
C GLN A 76 -1.08 -40.35 24.76
N ARG A 77 -0.62 -41.07 23.73
CA ARG A 77 -1.46 -41.54 22.63
C ARG A 77 -2.28 -42.75 23.07
N LEU A 78 -3.45 -42.94 22.45
CA LEU A 78 -4.25 -44.14 22.67
C LEU A 78 -3.44 -45.38 22.23
N GLY A 79 -3.34 -46.38 23.09
CA GLY A 79 -2.59 -47.62 22.82
C GLY A 79 -1.06 -47.51 22.94
N GLN A 80 -0.49 -46.36 23.31
CA GLN A 80 0.95 -46.22 23.56
C GLN A 80 1.26 -45.91 25.03
N ASN A 81 2.27 -46.59 25.57
CA ASN A 81 2.71 -46.40 26.96
C ASN A 81 3.75 -45.28 27.11
N LYS A 82 4.45 -44.91 26.04
CA LYS A 82 5.46 -43.84 26.07
C LYS A 82 4.82 -42.48 25.80
N PRO A 83 5.01 -41.47 26.68
CA PRO A 83 4.56 -40.12 26.41
C PRO A 83 5.32 -39.49 25.23
N THR A 84 4.62 -38.66 24.47
CA THR A 84 5.14 -37.84 23.36
C THR A 84 4.89 -36.36 23.67
N LYS A 85 5.47 -35.46 22.86
CA LYS A 85 5.35 -34.02 23.05
C LYS A 85 4.47 -33.44 21.95
N ILE A 86 3.54 -32.59 22.37
CA ILE A 86 2.81 -31.68 21.47
C ILE A 86 3.19 -30.26 21.85
N GLU A 87 3.47 -29.42 20.85
CA GLU A 87 3.77 -28.02 21.03
C GLU A 87 2.73 -27.17 20.32
N ILE A 88 2.16 -26.17 21.00
CA ILE A 88 1.37 -25.12 20.38
C ILE A 88 2.25 -23.87 20.30
N CYS A 89 2.56 -23.47 19.08
CA CYS A 89 3.34 -22.27 18.77
C CYS A 89 2.38 -21.14 18.39
N ARG A 90 2.50 -19.96 19.02
CA ARG A 90 1.65 -18.80 18.69
C ARG A 90 1.87 -18.26 17.28
N GLN A 91 3.08 -18.44 16.74
CA GLN A 91 3.48 -17.97 15.42
C GLN A 91 3.60 -19.17 14.48
N ARG A 92 3.10 -19.01 13.24
CA ARG A 92 3.27 -19.99 12.15
C ARG A 92 4.74 -20.29 11.81
N ASP A 93 5.66 -19.41 12.19
CA ASP A 93 7.09 -19.54 11.93
C ASP A 93 7.87 -19.88 13.20
N GLY A 94 8.09 -21.19 13.42
CA GLY A 94 8.80 -21.76 14.56
C GLY A 94 10.33 -21.59 14.55
N ARG A 95 10.91 -20.87 13.56
CA ARG A 95 12.35 -20.59 13.56
C ARG A 95 12.72 -19.70 14.76
N THR A 96 13.89 -19.97 15.35
CA THR A 96 14.43 -19.11 16.41
C THR A 96 14.79 -17.72 15.86
N ALA A 97 14.84 -16.71 16.72
CA ALA A 97 15.26 -15.36 16.31
C ALA A 97 16.64 -15.34 15.65
N SER A 98 17.58 -16.16 16.13
CA SER A 98 18.91 -16.33 15.54
C SER A 98 18.84 -16.95 14.14
N ALA A 99 18.02 -17.99 13.95
CA ALA A 99 17.81 -18.58 12.63
C ALA A 99 17.21 -17.56 11.64
N LYS A 100 16.18 -16.79 12.05
CA LYS A 100 15.61 -15.72 11.20
C LYS A 100 16.67 -14.67 10.82
N HIS A 101 17.48 -14.25 11.79
CA HIS A 101 18.57 -13.31 11.54
C HIS A 101 19.60 -13.86 10.53
N GLN A 102 20.01 -15.12 10.69
CA GLN A 102 20.97 -15.76 9.80
C GLN A 102 20.46 -15.88 8.36
N HIS A 103 19.18 -16.22 8.16
CA HIS A 103 18.58 -16.27 6.82
C HIS A 103 18.52 -14.87 6.18
N ARG A 104 18.20 -13.83 6.95
CA ARG A 104 18.23 -12.44 6.46
C ARG A 104 19.62 -11.99 6.05
N LEU A 105 20.66 -12.34 6.82
CA LEU A 105 22.05 -12.07 6.44
C LEU A 105 22.46 -12.83 5.18
N THR A 106 22.04 -14.08 5.06
CA THR A 106 22.30 -14.91 3.88
C THR A 106 21.65 -14.29 2.64
N TYR A 107 20.39 -13.88 2.75
CA TYR A 107 19.68 -13.19 1.69
C TYR A 107 20.38 -11.87 1.30
N ALA A 108 20.82 -11.05 2.25
CA ALA A 108 21.52 -9.80 1.95
C ALA A 108 22.81 -10.04 1.14
N ARG A 109 23.56 -11.12 1.43
CA ARG A 109 24.73 -11.52 0.63
C ARG A 109 24.33 -11.95 -0.77
N THR A 110 23.30 -12.78 -0.90
CA THR A 110 22.77 -13.21 -2.20
C THR A 110 22.31 -12.02 -3.04
N LEU A 111 21.57 -11.09 -2.43
CA LEU A 111 21.12 -9.86 -3.08
C LEU A 111 22.32 -9.04 -3.55
N LYS A 112 23.35 -8.86 -2.73
CA LYS A 112 24.59 -8.15 -3.12
C LYS A 112 25.23 -8.77 -4.38
N ILE A 113 25.31 -10.10 -4.45
CA ILE A 113 25.88 -10.83 -5.59
C ILE A 113 25.03 -10.62 -6.85
N ILE A 114 23.72 -10.80 -6.74
CA ILE A 114 22.79 -10.66 -7.87
C ILE A 114 22.82 -9.23 -8.42
N ILE A 115 22.83 -8.23 -7.53
CA ILE A 115 22.91 -6.82 -7.92
C ILE A 115 24.22 -6.53 -8.66
N GLY A 116 25.36 -7.00 -8.13
CA GLY A 116 26.64 -6.82 -8.80
C GLY A 116 26.74 -7.47 -10.19
N ARG A 117 25.92 -8.50 -10.47
CA ARG A 117 25.87 -9.17 -11.77
C ARG A 117 24.86 -8.55 -12.74
N HIS A 118 23.62 -8.34 -12.29
CA HIS A 118 22.52 -7.86 -13.14
C HIS A 118 22.51 -6.34 -13.34
N PHE A 119 23.14 -5.59 -12.44
CA PHE A 119 23.19 -4.13 -12.45
C PHE A 119 24.65 -3.65 -12.39
N SER A 120 25.48 -4.20 -13.27
CA SER A 120 26.94 -3.96 -13.30
C SER A 120 27.35 -2.49 -13.45
N GLU A 121 26.45 -1.66 -13.98
CA GLU A 121 26.62 -0.22 -14.12
C GLU A 121 26.41 0.55 -12.81
N TYR A 122 25.97 -0.13 -11.75
CA TYR A 122 25.74 0.46 -10.44
C TYR A 122 26.72 -0.06 -9.37
N THR A 123 27.21 0.86 -8.55
CA THR A 123 28.00 0.54 -7.35
C THR A 123 27.10 0.52 -6.13
N ILE A 124 27.13 -0.58 -5.37
CA ILE A 124 26.40 -0.70 -4.09
C ILE A 124 27.12 0.15 -3.06
N THR A 125 26.46 1.21 -2.57
CA THR A 125 27.04 2.16 -1.60
C THR A 125 26.74 1.76 -0.15
N ASP A 126 25.57 1.18 0.08
CA ASP A 126 25.13 0.70 1.38
C ASP A 126 24.21 -0.51 1.19
N LEU A 127 24.27 -1.47 2.12
CA LEU A 127 23.38 -2.62 2.17
C LEU A 127 23.29 -3.13 3.62
N ARG A 128 22.09 -3.08 4.21
CA ARG A 128 21.86 -3.36 5.62
C ARG A 128 20.51 -4.01 5.90
N THR A 129 20.46 -4.79 6.98
CA THR A 129 19.26 -5.39 7.57
C THR A 129 19.05 -4.94 9.02
N SER A 130 19.88 -4.00 9.51
CA SER A 130 19.81 -3.51 10.89
C SER A 130 18.48 -2.81 11.16
N MET A 131 17.92 -3.07 12.35
CA MET A 131 16.68 -2.46 12.80
C MET A 131 16.88 -0.96 13.04
N ASP A 132 15.92 -0.15 12.63
CA ASP A 132 15.83 1.29 12.88
C ASP A 132 14.36 1.62 13.12
N LEU A 133 13.93 1.46 14.38
CA LEU A 133 12.52 1.61 14.77
C LEU A 133 12.05 3.07 14.72
N GLU A 134 12.95 4.04 14.91
CA GLU A 134 12.62 5.46 14.77
C GLU A 134 12.08 5.77 13.37
N ARG A 135 12.58 5.05 12.36
CA ARG A 135 12.17 5.19 10.96
C ARG A 135 11.28 4.03 10.48
N SER A 136 10.70 3.27 11.42
CA SER A 136 9.82 2.13 11.15
C SER A 136 10.47 0.99 10.35
N PHE A 137 11.79 0.84 10.39
CA PHE A 137 12.50 -0.20 9.66
C PHE A 137 12.80 -1.42 10.52
N GLY A 138 11.98 -2.46 10.35
CA GLY A 138 12.26 -3.78 10.90
C GLY A 138 13.43 -4.50 10.20
N PRO A 139 13.91 -5.62 10.77
CA PRO A 139 15.03 -6.39 10.21
C PRO A 139 14.64 -7.29 9.01
N ILE A 140 13.34 -7.37 8.70
CA ILE A 140 12.78 -8.25 7.65
C ILE A 140 13.30 -7.88 6.26
N TYR A 141 13.43 -6.58 5.99
CA TYR A 141 13.83 -6.08 4.68
C TYR A 141 15.32 -5.77 4.64
N THR A 142 16.00 -6.27 3.61
CA THR A 142 17.33 -5.78 3.25
C THR A 142 17.18 -4.48 2.49
N ARG A 143 17.84 -3.42 2.96
CA ARG A 143 17.77 -2.07 2.40
C ARG A 143 19.14 -1.64 1.92
N GLY A 144 19.21 -0.93 0.82
CA GLY A 144 20.47 -0.44 0.27
C GLY A 144 20.31 0.74 -0.66
N LEU A 145 21.44 1.25 -1.14
CA LEU A 145 21.51 2.31 -2.13
C LEU A 145 22.52 1.89 -3.19
N ILE A 146 22.12 1.98 -4.46
CA ILE A 146 22.96 1.70 -5.61
C ILE A 146 23.17 2.99 -6.41
N LYS A 147 24.40 3.27 -6.86
CA LYS A 147 24.78 4.54 -7.50
C LYS A 147 25.41 4.33 -8.86
N ARG A 148 25.10 5.23 -9.80
CA ARG A 148 25.71 5.35 -11.12
C ARG A 148 26.01 6.82 -11.38
N GLY A 149 27.25 7.24 -11.13
CA GLY A 149 27.64 8.65 -11.19
C GLY A 149 26.86 9.51 -10.21
N GLN A 150 26.20 10.56 -10.72
CA GLN A 150 25.34 11.48 -9.95
C GLN A 150 23.90 10.98 -9.77
N SER A 151 23.60 9.77 -10.24
CA SER A 151 22.29 9.12 -10.12
C SER A 151 22.35 7.94 -9.16
N ALA A 152 21.25 7.68 -8.45
CA ALA A 152 21.11 6.59 -7.51
C ALA A 152 19.70 6.00 -7.52
N PHE A 153 19.59 4.76 -7.08
CA PHE A 153 18.33 4.09 -6.77
C PHE A 153 18.36 3.57 -5.34
N ALA A 154 17.25 3.79 -4.63
CA ALA A 154 16.98 3.05 -3.41
C ALA A 154 16.72 1.58 -3.77
N LEU A 155 17.17 0.69 -2.92
CA LEU A 155 17.02 -0.76 -3.09
C LEU A 155 16.41 -1.36 -1.83
N ILE A 156 15.40 -2.20 -1.99
CA ILE A 156 14.81 -2.96 -0.90
C ILE A 156 14.46 -4.37 -1.36
N GLY A 157 14.71 -5.36 -0.52
CA GLY A 157 14.43 -6.75 -0.83
C GLY A 157 13.97 -7.55 0.38
N ILE A 158 13.17 -8.58 0.12
CA ILE A 158 12.69 -9.54 1.13
C ILE A 158 13.00 -10.97 0.70
N ASN A 159 13.35 -11.81 1.68
CA ASN A 159 13.68 -13.21 1.45
C ASN A 159 12.42 -14.09 1.34
N HIS A 160 12.55 -15.25 0.69
CA HIS A 160 11.43 -16.17 0.41
C HIS A 160 10.88 -16.91 1.63
N GLU A 161 11.57 -16.83 2.77
CA GLU A 161 11.14 -17.48 4.01
C GLU A 161 10.38 -16.52 4.94
N GLU A 162 10.18 -15.26 4.54
CA GLU A 162 9.27 -14.35 5.22
C GLU A 162 7.83 -14.58 4.74
N SER A 163 6.85 -14.20 5.56
CA SER A 163 5.44 -14.36 5.22
C SER A 163 5.00 -13.54 4.00
N GLN A 164 3.98 -14.01 3.28
CA GLN A 164 3.36 -13.25 2.17
C GLN A 164 2.87 -11.87 2.63
N ALA A 165 2.33 -11.75 3.84
CA ALA A 165 1.91 -10.46 4.40
C ALA A 165 3.08 -9.46 4.51
N SER A 166 4.29 -9.94 4.79
CA SER A 166 5.51 -9.11 4.79
C SER A 166 5.95 -8.75 3.37
N VAL A 167 5.79 -9.67 2.41
CA VAL A 167 6.03 -9.37 0.99
C VAL A 167 5.06 -8.26 0.52
N ASP A 168 3.78 -8.39 0.82
CA ASP A 168 2.74 -7.44 0.43
C ASP A 168 2.93 -6.05 1.05
N ALA A 169 3.54 -5.99 2.24
CA ALA A 169 3.84 -4.76 2.95
C ALA A 169 5.13 -4.07 2.49
N ILE A 170 5.98 -4.74 1.70
CA ILE A 170 7.30 -4.21 1.30
C ILE A 170 7.21 -2.82 0.65
N LEU A 171 6.15 -2.55 -0.11
CA LEU A 171 5.99 -1.29 -0.83
C LEU A 171 5.97 -0.09 0.12
N SER A 172 5.28 -0.20 1.25
CA SER A 172 5.24 0.88 2.25
C SER A 172 6.64 1.20 2.76
N PHE A 173 7.43 0.17 3.08
CA PHE A 173 8.82 0.33 3.52
C PHE A 173 9.75 0.80 2.40
N ALA A 174 9.46 0.44 1.15
CA ALA A 174 10.19 0.92 -0.02
C ALA A 174 10.02 2.43 -0.21
N ILE A 175 8.80 2.93 -0.03
CA ILE A 175 8.47 4.37 -0.09
C ILE A 175 9.19 5.14 1.03
N LEU A 176 9.13 4.63 2.26
CA LEU A 176 9.84 5.22 3.40
C LEU A 176 11.36 5.23 3.18
N TRP A 177 11.90 4.14 2.64
CA TRP A 177 13.33 4.01 2.37
C TRP A 177 13.79 4.95 1.25
N LEU A 178 12.97 5.12 0.22
CA LEU A 178 13.22 6.09 -0.85
C LEU A 178 13.27 7.53 -0.33
N ASP A 179 12.30 7.92 0.49
CA ASP A 179 12.26 9.26 1.10
C ASP A 179 13.51 9.51 1.96
N LEU A 180 13.89 8.52 2.77
CA LEU A 180 15.11 8.57 3.56
C LEU A 180 16.36 8.73 2.69
N CYS A 181 16.48 7.94 1.61
CA CYS A 181 17.62 8.02 0.71
C CYS A 181 17.72 9.40 0.06
N ARG A 182 16.58 9.99 -0.35
CA ARG A 182 16.51 11.34 -0.91
C ARG A 182 16.98 12.39 0.10
N HIS A 183 16.50 12.31 1.34
CA HIS A 183 16.94 13.22 2.41
C HIS A 183 18.44 13.10 2.69
N VAL A 184 18.98 11.89 2.80
CA VAL A 184 20.40 11.65 3.14
C VAL A 184 21.34 12.01 1.97
N GLN A 185 20.89 11.84 0.73
CA GLN A 185 21.73 12.05 -0.47
C GLN A 185 21.48 13.39 -1.17
N ALA A 186 20.63 14.27 -0.65
CA ALA A 186 20.18 15.51 -1.29
C ALA A 186 21.32 16.37 -1.89
N ALA A 187 22.48 16.44 -1.23
CA ALA A 187 23.64 17.21 -1.67
C ALA A 187 24.68 16.41 -2.50
N ARG A 188 24.46 15.11 -2.72
CA ARG A 188 25.48 14.18 -3.25
C ARG A 188 25.09 13.51 -4.56
N CYS A 189 23.81 13.18 -4.74
CA CYS A 189 23.31 12.56 -5.97
C CYS A 189 21.77 12.59 -5.99
N VAL A 190 21.20 12.48 -7.20
CA VAL A 190 19.76 12.35 -7.40
C VAL A 190 19.34 10.89 -7.16
N VAL A 191 18.42 10.66 -6.22
CA VAL A 191 17.80 9.34 -6.03
C VAL A 191 16.51 9.27 -6.86
N GLU A 192 16.61 8.63 -8.04
CA GLU A 192 15.56 8.64 -9.07
C GLU A 192 14.32 7.83 -8.68
N GLY A 193 14.50 6.78 -7.88
CA GLY A 193 13.42 5.92 -7.45
C GLY A 193 13.88 4.70 -6.70
N VAL A 194 13.08 3.63 -6.75
CA VAL A 194 13.28 2.43 -5.95
C VAL A 194 13.16 1.15 -6.79
N LYS A 195 14.09 0.23 -6.55
CA LYS A 195 14.05 -1.15 -7.05
C LYS A 195 13.67 -2.09 -5.90
N ILE A 196 12.55 -2.78 -6.06
CA ILE A 196 11.96 -3.70 -5.07
C ILE A 196 12.19 -5.14 -5.52
N PHE A 197 12.74 -5.97 -4.63
CA PHE A 197 13.02 -7.39 -4.89
C PHE A 197 12.15 -8.27 -4.00
N VAL A 198 11.27 -9.05 -4.62
CA VAL A 198 10.37 -9.99 -3.93
C VAL A 198 10.65 -11.43 -4.38
N PRO A 199 10.25 -12.44 -3.60
CA PRO A 199 10.34 -13.85 -4.00
C PRO A 199 9.48 -14.14 -5.25
N PRO A 200 9.86 -15.13 -6.08
CA PRO A 200 9.06 -15.54 -7.22
C PRO A 200 7.66 -15.96 -6.82
N GLY A 201 6.64 -15.52 -7.56
CA GLY A 201 5.23 -15.78 -7.27
C GLY A 201 4.61 -14.94 -6.14
N GLY A 202 5.41 -14.13 -5.43
CA GLY A 202 4.94 -13.26 -4.34
C GLY A 202 4.62 -11.83 -4.79
N SER A 203 4.75 -11.50 -6.07
CA SER A 203 4.74 -10.11 -6.56
C SER A 203 3.35 -9.52 -6.83
N SER A 204 2.30 -10.35 -6.94
CA SER A 204 0.98 -9.96 -7.47
C SER A 204 0.40 -8.71 -6.81
N LEU A 205 0.28 -8.66 -5.48
CA LEU A 205 -0.32 -7.52 -4.79
C LEU A 205 0.60 -6.28 -4.82
N VAL A 206 1.92 -6.48 -4.76
CA VAL A 206 2.91 -5.40 -4.85
C VAL A 206 2.85 -4.75 -6.23
N ARG A 207 2.75 -5.55 -7.30
CA ARG A 207 2.58 -5.11 -8.69
C ARG A 207 1.33 -4.24 -8.85
N GLU A 208 0.17 -4.71 -8.41
CA GLU A 208 -1.10 -3.97 -8.51
C GLU A 208 -1.05 -2.62 -7.77
N ARG A 209 -0.45 -2.59 -6.58
CA ARG A 209 -0.27 -1.34 -5.82
C ARG A 209 0.72 -0.39 -6.49
N MET A 210 1.84 -0.90 -7.00
CA MET A 210 2.83 -0.10 -7.71
C MET A 210 2.30 0.48 -9.02
N ALA A 211 1.40 -0.23 -9.71
CA ALA A 211 0.72 0.26 -10.91
C ALA A 211 -0.15 1.50 -10.64
N CYS A 212 -0.55 1.72 -9.38
CA CYS A 212 -1.32 2.87 -8.95
C CYS A 212 -0.44 4.07 -8.52
N LEU A 213 0.88 3.92 -8.48
CA LEU A 213 1.79 4.99 -8.06
C LEU A 213 2.07 5.99 -9.18
N SER A 214 2.20 7.26 -8.80
CA SER A 214 2.59 8.33 -9.73
C SER A 214 4.01 8.07 -10.27
N GLN A 215 4.13 7.94 -11.58
CA GLN A 215 5.41 7.85 -12.27
C GLN A 215 6.19 9.17 -12.24
N ALA A 216 5.51 10.30 -11.98
CA ALA A 216 6.16 11.59 -11.79
C ALA A 216 6.87 11.69 -10.43
N ALA A 217 6.43 10.95 -9.42
CA ALA A 217 7.01 11.00 -8.07
C ALA A 217 8.34 10.24 -7.96
N ALA A 218 8.47 9.11 -8.67
CA ALA A 218 9.68 8.28 -8.69
C ALA A 218 9.66 7.25 -9.82
N LYS A 219 10.82 6.68 -10.14
CA LYS A 219 10.95 5.48 -10.95
C LYS A 219 10.69 4.23 -10.09
N TRP A 220 9.60 3.53 -10.37
CA TRP A 220 9.19 2.34 -9.63
C TRP A 220 9.56 1.08 -10.41
N GLU A 221 10.37 0.20 -9.83
CA GLU A 221 10.74 -1.06 -10.46
C GLU A 221 10.58 -2.24 -9.51
N LEU A 222 9.96 -3.30 -10.01
CA LEU A 222 9.69 -4.53 -9.28
C LEU A 222 10.43 -5.70 -9.95
N TYR A 223 11.06 -6.54 -9.14
CA TYR A 223 11.79 -7.71 -9.57
C TYR A 223 11.40 -8.93 -8.74
N GLU A 224 11.21 -10.06 -9.40
CA GLU A 224 11.18 -11.36 -8.75
C GLU A 224 12.59 -11.94 -8.73
N LEU A 225 13.08 -12.26 -7.53
CA LEU A 225 14.44 -12.69 -7.29
C LEU A 225 14.46 -14.16 -6.84
N ASN A 226 15.03 -15.02 -7.68
CA ASN A 226 15.25 -16.43 -7.35
C ASN A 226 16.65 -16.61 -6.72
N GLN A 227 16.66 -16.93 -5.41
CA GLN A 227 17.92 -17.08 -4.66
C GLN A 227 18.76 -18.28 -5.11
N ARG A 228 18.10 -19.36 -5.59
CA ARG A 228 18.78 -20.59 -6.00
C ARG A 228 19.48 -20.44 -7.35
N GLU A 229 18.82 -19.76 -8.27
CA GLU A 229 19.32 -19.52 -9.63
C GLU A 229 20.19 -18.27 -9.74
N HIS A 230 20.28 -17.47 -8.66
CA HIS A 230 20.93 -16.16 -8.67
C HIS A 230 20.42 -15.25 -9.80
N SER A 231 19.13 -15.32 -10.07
CA SER A 231 18.46 -14.57 -11.14
C SER A 231 17.47 -13.55 -10.58
N ALA A 232 17.31 -12.45 -11.30
CA ALA A 232 16.26 -11.47 -11.04
C ALA A 232 15.53 -11.13 -12.35
N VAL A 233 14.21 -11.27 -12.35
CA VAL A 233 13.36 -10.99 -13.52
C VAL A 233 12.52 -9.76 -13.21
N ARG A 234 12.51 -8.80 -14.14
CA ARG A 234 11.69 -7.59 -14.00
C ARG A 234 10.23 -7.93 -14.21
N VAL A 235 9.37 -7.44 -13.32
CA VAL A 235 7.92 -7.54 -13.43
C VAL A 235 7.40 -6.30 -14.14
N ASP A 236 6.56 -6.50 -15.17
CA ASP A 236 5.83 -5.40 -15.79
C ASP A 236 4.69 -4.95 -14.87
N LEU A 237 4.69 -3.67 -14.51
CA LEU A 237 3.64 -3.08 -13.66
C LEU A 237 2.33 -2.86 -14.44
N ALA A 238 2.39 -2.79 -15.77
CA ALA A 238 1.22 -2.60 -16.62
C ALA A 238 0.51 -3.93 -16.95
N ASP A 239 1.19 -5.06 -16.79
CA ASP A 239 0.60 -6.38 -17.03
C ASP A 239 -0.48 -6.66 -15.99
N ARG A 240 -1.74 -6.67 -16.42
CA ARG A 240 -2.92 -7.02 -15.60
C ARG A 240 -3.52 -8.38 -16.01
N GLY A 241 -2.77 -9.17 -16.78
CA GLY A 241 -3.26 -10.37 -17.43
C GLY A 241 -4.44 -10.09 -18.39
N ASN A 242 -5.24 -11.12 -18.65
CA ASN A 242 -6.41 -11.04 -19.54
C ASN A 242 -7.68 -10.52 -18.85
N LEU A 243 -7.55 -9.60 -17.89
CA LEU A 243 -8.70 -8.98 -17.22
C LEU A 243 -9.10 -7.70 -17.95
N ALA A 244 -10.10 -7.79 -18.83
CA ALA A 244 -10.69 -6.64 -19.52
C ALA A 244 -11.62 -5.79 -18.63
N THR A 245 -11.81 -6.18 -17.37
CA THR A 245 -12.68 -5.49 -16.41
C THR A 245 -11.88 -4.52 -15.57
N ARG A 246 -12.21 -3.23 -15.66
CA ARG A 246 -11.67 -2.18 -14.80
C ARG A 246 -12.77 -1.69 -13.87
N LEU A 247 -12.58 -1.85 -12.57
CA LEU A 247 -13.32 -1.06 -11.59
C LEU A 247 -12.83 0.39 -11.71
N VAL A 248 -13.69 1.29 -12.16
CA VAL A 248 -13.41 2.72 -12.10
C VAL A 248 -13.39 3.10 -10.63
N GLN A 249 -12.26 3.63 -10.15
CA GLN A 249 -12.18 4.12 -8.78
C GLN A 249 -13.25 5.20 -8.60
N PHE A 250 -14.16 4.99 -7.65
CA PHE A 250 -15.05 6.04 -7.21
C PHE A 250 -14.19 7.11 -6.53
N THR A 251 -14.02 8.25 -7.20
CA THR A 251 -13.34 9.39 -6.61
C THR A 251 -14.28 9.97 -5.57
N GLN A 252 -13.91 9.91 -4.29
CA GLN A 252 -14.62 10.65 -3.25
C GLN A 252 -14.33 12.14 -3.44
N PRO A 253 -15.28 12.95 -3.96
CA PRO A 253 -14.97 14.32 -4.37
C PRO A 253 -14.57 15.18 -3.17
N GLN A 254 -15.17 14.92 -2.01
CA GLN A 254 -14.87 15.60 -0.76
C GLN A 254 -13.38 15.53 -0.38
N ALA A 255 -12.75 14.37 -0.53
CA ALA A 255 -11.32 14.21 -0.24
C ALA A 255 -10.43 14.99 -1.21
N ALA A 256 -10.87 15.17 -2.47
CA ALA A 256 -10.19 16.03 -3.43
C ALA A 256 -10.38 17.51 -3.05
N TYR A 257 -11.58 17.93 -2.67
CA TYR A 257 -11.86 19.30 -2.24
C TYR A 257 -11.07 19.70 -0.99
N GLU A 258 -10.94 18.81 -0.01
CA GLU A 258 -10.12 19.04 1.18
C GLU A 258 -8.63 19.22 0.82
N ARG A 259 -8.11 18.34 -0.04
CA ARG A 259 -6.72 18.37 -0.52
C ARG A 259 -6.37 19.67 -1.24
N PHE A 260 -7.32 20.23 -1.99
CA PHE A 260 -7.15 21.44 -2.80
C PHE A 260 -7.83 22.66 -2.19
N SER A 261 -8.14 22.64 -0.90
CA SER A 261 -8.89 23.69 -0.20
C SER A 261 -8.30 25.09 -0.38
N SER A 262 -6.97 25.24 -0.37
CA SER A 262 -6.29 26.51 -0.63
C SER A 262 -6.51 27.02 -2.06
N ALA A 263 -6.49 26.13 -3.06
CA ALA A 263 -6.76 26.50 -4.45
C ALA A 263 -8.23 26.87 -4.66
N VAL A 264 -9.14 26.13 -4.03
CA VAL A 264 -10.57 26.44 -4.03
C VAL A 264 -10.84 27.80 -3.41
N ALA A 265 -10.23 28.11 -2.26
CA ALA A 265 -10.34 29.42 -1.61
C ALA A 265 -9.83 30.54 -2.53
N CYS A 266 -8.64 30.39 -3.10
CA CYS A 266 -8.05 31.38 -4.00
C CYS A 266 -8.94 31.70 -5.22
N ILE A 267 -9.62 30.70 -5.80
CA ILE A 267 -10.49 30.92 -6.96
C ILE A 267 -11.83 31.50 -6.54
N ARG A 268 -12.40 31.05 -5.42
CA ARG A 268 -13.67 31.58 -4.89
C ARG A 268 -13.56 33.03 -4.43
N GLU A 269 -12.39 33.49 -3.98
CA GLU A 269 -12.13 34.91 -3.72
C GLU A 269 -12.28 35.77 -4.98
N LEU A 270 -11.90 35.25 -6.15
CA LEU A 270 -12.01 35.96 -7.43
C LEU A 270 -13.38 35.80 -8.09
N MET A 271 -14.00 34.63 -7.95
CA MET A 271 -15.31 34.31 -8.52
C MET A 271 -16.05 33.31 -7.63
N PRO A 272 -16.94 33.77 -6.74
CA PRO A 272 -17.71 32.90 -5.84
C PRO A 272 -18.61 31.89 -6.56
N GLU A 273 -19.13 32.27 -7.73
CA GLU A 273 -20.04 31.50 -8.60
C GLU A 273 -19.32 30.40 -9.41
N CYS A 274 -18.05 30.12 -9.13
CA CYS A 274 -17.29 29.09 -9.84
C CYS A 274 -17.80 27.68 -9.48
N GLU A 275 -17.94 26.84 -10.51
CA GLU A 275 -18.14 25.41 -10.37
C GLU A 275 -16.79 24.76 -10.06
N VAL A 276 -16.74 23.93 -9.03
CA VAL A 276 -15.56 23.11 -8.70
C VAL A 276 -15.93 21.67 -9.00
N VAL A 277 -15.10 20.97 -9.77
CA VAL A 277 -15.37 19.60 -10.21
C VAL A 277 -14.16 18.73 -9.93
N ALA A 278 -14.33 17.61 -9.21
CA ALA A 278 -13.30 16.62 -9.04
C ALA A 278 -13.10 15.80 -10.34
N LEU A 279 -11.98 16.00 -11.03
CA LEU A 279 -11.63 15.23 -12.24
C LEU A 279 -10.95 13.90 -11.86
N SER A 280 -10.16 13.93 -10.79
CA SER A 280 -9.53 12.76 -10.18
C SER A 280 -9.18 13.07 -8.71
N PRO A 281 -8.72 12.09 -7.92
CA PRO A 281 -8.22 12.35 -6.57
C PRO A 281 -7.03 13.33 -6.51
N ALA A 282 -6.38 13.60 -7.65
CA ALA A 282 -5.20 14.45 -7.78
C ALA A 282 -5.42 15.68 -8.67
N GLU A 283 -6.67 15.95 -9.10
CA GLU A 283 -6.97 17.08 -10.00
C GLU A 283 -8.40 17.60 -9.83
N LEU A 284 -8.54 18.92 -9.66
CA LEU A 284 -9.80 19.66 -9.71
C LEU A 284 -9.86 20.54 -10.96
N GLY A 285 -11.03 20.62 -11.58
CA GLY A 285 -11.36 21.61 -12.60
C GLY A 285 -12.20 22.74 -12.01
N PHE A 286 -11.95 23.97 -12.47
CA PHE A 286 -12.72 25.17 -12.12
C PHE A 286 -13.41 25.71 -13.36
N ARG A 287 -14.73 25.84 -13.27
CA ARG A 287 -15.58 26.15 -14.43
C ARG A 287 -16.58 27.25 -14.15
N ARG A 288 -17.05 27.89 -15.21
CA ARG A 288 -18.21 28.79 -15.18
C ARG A 288 -19.13 28.39 -16.33
N PHE A 289 -20.35 27.91 -16.03
CA PHE A 289 -21.24 27.35 -17.07
C PHE A 289 -20.50 26.41 -18.02
N GLY A 290 -19.77 25.44 -17.45
CA GLY A 290 -19.02 24.44 -18.20
C GLY A 290 -17.75 24.90 -18.93
N LEU A 291 -17.45 26.22 -18.99
CA LEU A 291 -16.15 26.67 -19.49
C LEU A 291 -15.11 26.53 -18.40
N GLU A 292 -14.16 25.64 -18.62
CA GLU A 292 -13.01 25.46 -17.75
C GLU A 292 -11.96 26.53 -18.02
N PHE A 293 -11.55 27.21 -16.96
CA PHE A 293 -10.60 28.32 -17.03
C PHE A 293 -9.38 28.10 -16.11
N ALA A 294 -9.47 27.14 -15.20
CA ALA A 294 -8.36 26.74 -14.34
C ALA A 294 -8.48 25.28 -13.89
N ARG A 295 -7.35 24.70 -13.51
CA ARG A 295 -7.26 23.42 -12.81
C ARG A 295 -6.31 23.53 -11.63
N ALA A 296 -6.57 22.76 -10.59
CA ALA A 296 -5.60 22.51 -9.53
C ALA A 296 -5.17 21.05 -9.61
N ARG A 297 -3.87 20.78 -9.69
CA ARG A 297 -3.32 19.42 -9.77
C ARG A 297 -2.16 19.23 -8.81
N LEU A 298 -1.93 18.00 -8.39
CA LEU A 298 -0.74 17.66 -7.61
C LEU A 298 0.50 17.71 -8.51
N GLU A 299 1.47 18.52 -8.12
CA GLU A 299 2.82 18.51 -8.69
C GLU A 299 3.79 17.97 -7.63
N TYR A 300 4.70 17.08 -8.05
CA TYR A 300 5.72 16.52 -7.16
C TYR A 300 7.02 17.29 -7.37
N GLU A 301 7.62 17.72 -6.27
CA GLU A 301 8.96 18.28 -6.30
C GLU A 301 9.96 17.22 -6.77
N TYR A 302 10.88 17.59 -7.66
CA TYR A 302 11.86 16.64 -8.17
C TYR A 302 12.72 16.08 -7.03
N GLY A 303 12.77 14.75 -6.93
CA GLY A 303 13.52 14.09 -5.86
C GLY A 303 12.83 14.14 -4.49
N SER A 304 11.53 14.44 -4.43
CA SER A 304 10.71 14.42 -3.22
C SER A 304 9.43 13.63 -3.47
N LEU A 305 8.85 13.08 -2.40
CA LEU A 305 7.50 12.49 -2.45
C LEU A 305 6.42 13.51 -2.03
N ARG A 306 6.83 14.73 -1.66
CA ARG A 306 5.91 15.81 -1.33
C ARG A 306 5.23 16.30 -2.59
N ALA A 307 3.90 16.28 -2.55
CA ALA A 307 3.05 16.87 -3.56
C ALA A 307 2.57 18.23 -3.08
N THR A 308 2.63 19.23 -3.94
CA THR A 308 2.02 20.53 -3.71
C THR A 308 0.89 20.75 -4.71
N ALA A 309 -0.16 21.45 -4.29
CA ALA A 309 -1.23 21.84 -5.17
C ALA A 309 -0.75 22.99 -6.06
N GLN A 310 -0.69 22.76 -7.36
CA GLN A 310 -0.35 23.78 -8.34
C GLN A 310 -1.59 24.16 -9.15
N ILE A 311 -1.89 25.45 -9.21
CA ILE A 311 -2.93 25.99 -10.10
C ILE A 311 -2.34 26.22 -11.49
N VAL A 312 -3.06 25.76 -12.51
CA VAL A 312 -2.86 26.14 -13.91
C VAL A 312 -4.12 26.84 -14.39
N PHE A 313 -3.98 27.85 -15.24
CA PHE A 313 -5.09 28.63 -15.76
C PHE A 313 -4.91 28.94 -17.24
N GLY A 314 -6.01 29.18 -17.94
CA GLY A 314 -6.02 29.40 -19.38
C GLY A 314 -7.28 28.86 -20.03
N LEU A 315 -7.38 29.03 -21.35
CA LEU A 315 -8.51 28.55 -22.15
C LEU A 315 -8.01 27.56 -23.20
N GLY A 316 -8.59 26.37 -23.22
CA GLY A 316 -8.23 25.31 -24.16
C GLY A 316 -6.76 24.89 -24.02
N ALA A 317 -6.02 24.87 -25.14
CA ALA A 317 -4.62 24.45 -25.14
C ALA A 317 -3.65 25.50 -24.55
N ALA A 318 -4.09 26.75 -24.37
CA ALA A 318 -3.26 27.84 -23.87
C ALA A 318 -3.31 27.89 -22.34
N GLU A 319 -2.72 26.90 -21.67
CA GLU A 319 -2.61 26.84 -20.20
C GLU A 319 -1.24 27.36 -19.71
N GLN A 320 -1.24 28.06 -18.59
CA GLN A 320 -0.05 28.53 -17.89
C GLN A 320 -0.09 28.16 -16.41
N LYS A 321 1.08 27.93 -15.81
CA LYS A 321 1.18 27.76 -14.36
C LYS A 321 0.98 29.10 -13.66
N LEU A 322 0.15 29.12 -12.61
CA LEU A 322 0.01 30.28 -11.75
C LEU A 322 1.29 30.49 -10.94
N THR A 323 1.84 31.68 -11.06
CA THR A 323 3.03 32.17 -10.35
C THR A 323 2.74 33.58 -9.83
N GLU A 324 3.61 34.10 -8.97
CA GLU A 324 3.46 35.47 -8.47
C GLU A 324 3.47 36.51 -9.61
N LYS A 325 4.20 36.23 -10.70
CA LYS A 325 4.38 37.17 -11.82
C LYS A 325 3.12 37.33 -12.69
N ASN A 326 2.34 36.27 -12.87
CA ASN A 326 1.14 36.27 -13.72
C ASN A 326 -0.16 36.28 -12.92
N ARG A 327 -0.10 36.58 -11.61
CA ARG A 327 -1.27 36.63 -10.72
C ARG A 327 -2.31 37.68 -11.16
N SER A 328 -1.86 38.82 -11.68
CA SER A 328 -2.75 39.88 -12.20
C SER A 328 -3.41 39.52 -13.52
N GLU A 329 -2.75 38.73 -14.36
CA GLU A 329 -3.32 38.18 -15.60
C GLU A 329 -4.39 37.13 -15.28
N PHE A 330 -4.08 36.23 -14.35
CA PHE A 330 -5.03 35.25 -13.84
C PHE A 330 -6.29 35.90 -13.28
N ALA A 331 -6.14 36.90 -12.40
CA ALA A 331 -7.28 37.60 -11.81
C ALA A 331 -8.16 38.26 -12.88
N ARG A 332 -7.55 38.92 -13.87
CA ARG A 332 -8.28 39.54 -15.00
C ARG A 332 -9.04 38.51 -15.84
N LEU A 333 -8.44 37.35 -16.12
CA LEU A 333 -9.12 36.27 -16.85
C LEU A 333 -10.35 35.78 -16.09
N VAL A 334 -10.19 35.46 -14.80
CA VAL A 334 -11.27 34.94 -13.96
C VAL A 334 -12.42 35.94 -13.84
N GLN A 335 -12.10 37.23 -13.61
CA GLN A 335 -13.09 38.30 -13.53
C GLN A 335 -13.83 38.51 -14.86
N SER A 336 -13.10 38.58 -15.98
CA SER A 336 -13.70 38.74 -17.31
C SER A 336 -14.65 37.59 -17.66
N ILE A 337 -14.30 36.36 -17.29
CA ILE A 337 -15.20 35.21 -17.47
C ILE A 337 -16.42 35.33 -16.55
N GLY A 338 -16.25 35.76 -15.30
CA GLY A 338 -17.35 35.96 -14.35
C GLY A 338 -18.36 37.01 -14.83
N GLU A 339 -17.87 38.13 -15.38
CA GLU A 339 -18.69 39.23 -15.91
C GLU A 339 -19.45 38.85 -17.18
N VAL A 340 -18.86 38.00 -18.04
CA VAL A 340 -19.45 37.68 -19.34
C VAL A 340 -20.30 36.41 -19.28
N ARG A 341 -19.82 35.39 -18.58
CA ARG A 341 -20.34 34.04 -18.72
C ARG A 341 -21.47 33.79 -17.73
N HIS A 342 -22.63 34.35 -18.02
CA HIS A 342 -23.89 34.10 -17.32
C HIS A 342 -25.13 34.22 -18.24
N PRO A 343 -26.34 33.78 -17.82
CA PRO A 343 -27.51 33.71 -18.72
C PRO A 343 -27.87 35.07 -19.34
N GLU A 344 -27.73 36.14 -18.55
CA GLU A 344 -27.93 37.53 -18.98
C GLU A 344 -26.68 38.19 -19.59
N GLY A 345 -25.64 37.41 -19.89
CA GLY A 345 -24.37 37.92 -20.42
C GLY A 345 -24.44 38.29 -21.91
N PRO A 346 -23.44 39.01 -22.43
CA PRO A 346 -23.40 39.45 -23.82
C PRO A 346 -23.19 38.27 -24.77
N ARG A 347 -24.24 37.94 -25.55
CA ARG A 347 -24.30 36.75 -26.44
C ARG A 347 -23.33 36.80 -27.62
N ASP A 348 -22.90 37.99 -28.00
CA ASP A 348 -21.91 38.26 -29.04
C ASP A 348 -20.47 38.08 -28.55
N HIS A 349 -20.24 38.11 -27.23
CA HIS A 349 -18.90 37.98 -26.66
C HIS A 349 -18.34 36.55 -26.79
N ILE A 350 -17.05 36.44 -27.13
CA ILE A 350 -16.37 35.17 -27.41
C ILE A 350 -16.46 34.21 -26.21
N LEU A 351 -16.18 34.70 -25.00
CA LEU A 351 -16.25 33.91 -23.76
C LEU A 351 -17.65 33.40 -23.43
N TRP A 352 -18.71 34.07 -23.89
CA TRP A 352 -20.08 33.58 -23.74
C TRP A 352 -20.35 32.41 -24.69
N ARG A 353 -19.92 32.55 -25.96
CA ARG A 353 -20.16 31.59 -27.04
C ARG A 353 -19.28 30.33 -26.98
N MET A 354 -18.18 30.36 -26.23
CA MET A 354 -17.23 29.26 -26.16
C MET A 354 -17.86 28.02 -25.49
N HIS A 355 -17.67 26.83 -26.07
CA HIS A 355 -18.19 25.54 -25.57
C HIS A 355 -19.69 25.57 -25.20
N PRO A 356 -20.60 25.81 -26.17
CA PRO A 356 -22.03 25.89 -25.92
C PRO A 356 -22.60 24.55 -25.39
N GLU A 357 -22.06 23.41 -25.82
CA GLU A 357 -22.42 22.09 -25.31
C GLU A 357 -22.13 21.93 -23.81
N ARG A 358 -21.00 22.46 -23.33
CA ARG A 358 -20.65 22.45 -21.89
C ARG A 358 -21.50 23.42 -21.08
N TRP A 359 -21.96 24.51 -21.70
CA TRP A 359 -22.93 25.40 -21.08
C TRP A 359 -24.24 24.66 -20.80
N LEU A 360 -24.79 23.98 -21.81
CA LEU A 360 -26.03 23.21 -21.69
C LEU A 360 -25.88 22.10 -20.66
N GLU A 361 -24.75 21.38 -20.66
CA GLU A 361 -24.42 20.38 -19.63
C GLU A 361 -24.47 21.00 -18.22
N SER A 362 -23.85 22.15 -18.00
CA SER A 362 -23.89 22.82 -16.69
C SER A 362 -25.31 23.19 -16.26
N LEU A 363 -26.16 23.68 -17.18
CA LEU A 363 -27.56 23.97 -16.87
C LEU A 363 -28.34 22.71 -16.47
N VAL A 364 -28.12 21.61 -17.18
CA VAL A 364 -28.76 20.32 -16.91
C VAL A 364 -28.30 19.74 -15.57
N VAL A 365 -26.98 19.72 -15.32
CA VAL A 365 -26.43 19.17 -14.06
C VAL A 365 -26.87 19.99 -12.85
N ARG A 366 -26.99 21.31 -12.99
CA ARG A 366 -27.51 22.19 -11.92
C ARG A 366 -28.99 21.95 -11.61
N ASN A 367 -29.77 21.48 -12.58
CA ASN A 367 -31.20 21.24 -12.43
C ASN A 367 -31.64 20.01 -13.24
N LEU A 368 -31.51 18.83 -12.64
CA LEU A 368 -31.89 17.55 -13.26
C LEU A 368 -33.40 17.27 -13.21
N HIS A 369 -34.13 17.98 -12.35
CA HIS A 369 -35.56 17.75 -12.10
C HIS A 369 -36.45 17.83 -13.37
N PRO A 370 -36.19 18.70 -14.36
CA PRO A 370 -36.95 18.71 -15.61
C PRO A 370 -36.73 17.45 -16.48
N LEU A 371 -35.63 16.71 -16.27
CA LEU A 371 -35.34 15.48 -17.02
C LEU A 371 -35.86 14.23 -16.29
N ASP A 372 -35.71 14.18 -14.97
CA ASP A 372 -36.23 13.09 -14.14
C ASP A 372 -36.52 13.60 -12.73
N GLN A 373 -37.79 13.45 -12.30
CA GLN A 373 -38.25 13.87 -10.98
C GLN A 373 -37.64 13.02 -9.84
N GLN A 374 -37.13 11.82 -10.15
CA GLN A 374 -36.47 10.95 -9.17
C GLN A 374 -34.99 11.33 -8.94
N LEU A 375 -34.39 12.10 -9.85
CA LEU A 375 -33.03 12.65 -9.72
C LEU A 375 -33.08 13.98 -8.95
N ALA A 376 -33.54 13.96 -7.70
CA ALA A 376 -33.57 15.15 -6.86
C ALA A 376 -32.16 15.63 -6.45
N ALA A 377 -32.01 16.95 -6.39
CA ALA A 377 -30.79 17.70 -6.07
C ALA A 377 -30.23 17.32 -4.69
N GLY A 378 -29.07 16.66 -4.67
CA GLY A 378 -28.42 16.30 -3.41
C GLY A 378 -27.39 15.18 -3.51
N SER A 379 -26.55 15.16 -4.55
CA SER A 379 -25.25 14.52 -4.44
C SER A 379 -24.18 15.58 -4.72
N PRO A 380 -23.27 15.85 -3.78
CA PRO A 380 -22.13 16.69 -4.08
C PRO A 380 -21.30 15.95 -5.13
N VAL A 381 -21.35 16.44 -6.37
CA VAL A 381 -20.32 16.14 -7.37
C VAL A 381 -19.00 16.69 -6.87
#